data_AF-A0A0B8PEE5-F1
#
_entry.id   AF-A0A0B8PEE5-F1
#
_cell.length_a   1.000
_cell.length_b   1.000
_cell.length_c   1.000
_cell.angle_alpha   90.00
_cell.angle_beta   90.00
_cell.angle_gamma   90.00
#
_symmetry.space_group_name_H-M   'P 1'
#
loop_
_entity.id
_entity.type
_entity.pdbx_description
1 polymer ?
#
loop_
_entity_poly.entity_id
_entity_poly.type
_entity_poly.pdbx_seq_one_letter_code
_entity_poly.pdbx_strand_id
1 'polypeptide(L)'
;MFEQYSKEAGKKQYLIPYFISAHPGTEDEDMVNLAMWLKSNNYECDQVQNFYPSPMCNATAMYYSETNPLKRVKYKKREEVPVAKGERQRRLHKALLRYHDPDNWPMIREALISMGKKYLIGDKPGCLVPAEDIDKSTPAQRRKSGRHGANRFATKHTKNQPDIRNPKSNGKPKANGSSAGNKQQGGNKTGQGKPAGNKAHQGKPARPKRRR
;
A
#
# COMPACT_ATOMS: atom_id res chain seq x y z
N MET A 1 -26.10 22.35 25.69
CA MET A 1 -27.29 21.50 25.87
C MET A 1 -26.93 20.06 26.27
N PHE A 2 -26.22 19.29 25.44
CA PHE A 2 -25.85 17.90 25.77
C PHE A 2 -25.01 17.75 27.05
N GLU A 3 -23.90 18.50 27.16
CA GLU A 3 -23.00 18.40 28.32
C GLU A 3 -23.68 18.81 29.63
N GLN A 4 -24.54 19.82 29.57
CA GLN A 4 -25.28 20.33 30.72
C GLN A 4 -26.20 19.24 31.29
N TYR A 5 -27.08 18.66 30.46
CA TYR A 5 -28.00 17.62 30.92
C TYR A 5 -27.29 16.30 31.28
N SER A 6 -26.16 15.99 30.63
CA SER A 6 -25.35 14.83 31.01
C SER A 6 -24.76 14.98 32.42
N LYS A 7 -24.29 16.19 32.76
CA LYS A 7 -23.80 16.53 34.10
C LYS A 7 -24.93 16.53 35.14
N GLU A 8 -26.07 17.14 34.83
CA GLU A 8 -27.26 17.15 35.71
C GLU A 8 -27.77 15.73 36.00
N ALA A 9 -27.73 14.83 35.02
CA ALA A 9 -28.12 13.43 35.19
C ALA A 9 -27.05 12.55 35.86
N GLY A 10 -25.87 13.09 36.19
CA GLY A 10 -24.76 12.33 36.80
C GLY A 10 -24.17 11.23 35.91
N LYS A 11 -24.39 11.30 34.59
CA LYS A 11 -23.93 10.26 33.64
C LYS A 11 -22.67 10.70 32.91
N LYS A 12 -21.71 9.78 32.78
CA LYS A 12 -20.51 9.96 31.94
C LYS A 12 -20.87 9.66 30.48
N GLN A 13 -21.53 10.60 29.82
CA GLN A 13 -21.89 10.49 28.40
C GLN A 13 -20.90 11.32 27.56
N TYR A 14 -20.53 10.78 26.41
CA TYR A 14 -19.59 11.40 25.49
C TYR A 14 -20.21 11.46 24.10
N LEU A 15 -19.90 12.51 23.35
CA LEU A 15 -20.23 12.56 21.93
C LEU A 15 -19.19 11.72 21.17
N ILE A 16 -19.64 10.63 20.56
CA ILE A 16 -18.83 9.84 19.64
C ILE A 16 -19.32 10.19 18.24
N PRO A 17 -18.57 11.00 17.47
CA PRO A 17 -18.98 11.37 16.13
C PRO A 17 -18.87 10.17 15.18
N TYR A 18 -19.89 9.97 14.35
CA TYR A 18 -19.94 8.98 13.29
C TYR A 18 -19.98 9.68 11.93
N PHE A 19 -19.01 9.41 11.07
CA PHE A 19 -18.93 10.03 9.75
C PHE A 19 -19.03 9.02 8.62
N ILE A 20 -19.70 9.43 7.54
CA ILE A 20 -19.77 8.69 6.29
C ILE A 20 -18.80 9.33 5.29
N SER A 21 -17.79 8.58 4.86
CA SER A 21 -16.85 8.96 3.79
C SER A 21 -17.34 8.47 2.42
N ALA A 22 -16.79 9.01 1.33
CA ALA A 22 -17.12 8.57 -0.04
C ALA A 22 -18.60 8.68 -0.41
N HIS A 23 -19.29 9.68 0.13
CA HIS A 23 -20.67 9.98 -0.26
C HIS A 23 -20.72 10.46 -1.74
N PRO A 24 -21.75 10.09 -2.52
CA PRO A 24 -21.96 10.64 -3.87
C PRO A 24 -22.04 12.16 -3.85
N GLY A 25 -21.31 12.81 -4.76
CA GLY A 25 -21.16 14.27 -4.82
C GLY A 25 -20.02 14.82 -3.97
N THR A 26 -19.20 13.97 -3.38
CA THR A 26 -18.01 14.37 -2.63
C THR A 26 -16.75 14.15 -3.45
N GLU A 27 -15.95 15.22 -3.61
CA GLU A 27 -14.62 15.19 -4.21
C GLU A 27 -13.51 14.99 -3.15
N ASP A 28 -12.29 14.74 -3.61
CA ASP A 28 -11.15 14.56 -2.70
C ASP A 28 -10.87 15.87 -1.92
N GLU A 29 -11.08 17.03 -2.57
CA GLU A 29 -11.00 18.36 -1.98
C GLU A 29 -11.99 18.57 -0.83
N ASP A 30 -13.23 18.11 -0.98
CA ASP A 30 -14.25 18.21 0.08
C ASP A 30 -13.85 17.43 1.32
N MET A 31 -13.27 16.24 1.13
CA MET A 31 -12.77 15.40 2.22
C MET A 31 -11.57 16.04 2.91
N VAL A 32 -10.67 16.70 2.16
CA VAL A 32 -9.58 17.48 2.76
C VAL A 32 -10.12 18.66 3.57
N ASN A 33 -11.11 19.39 3.05
CA ASN A 33 -11.71 20.52 3.75
C ASN A 33 -12.41 20.07 5.04
N LEU A 34 -13.14 18.96 5.00
CA LEU A 34 -13.78 18.37 6.18
C LEU A 34 -12.73 17.91 7.19
N ALA A 35 -11.65 17.26 6.76
CA ALA A 35 -10.56 16.85 7.64
C ALA A 35 -9.88 18.05 8.34
N MET A 36 -9.68 19.15 7.61
CA MET A 36 -9.17 20.40 8.17
C MET A 36 -10.13 21.02 9.19
N TRP A 37 -11.43 20.97 8.91
CA TRP A 37 -12.45 21.43 9.85
C TRP A 37 -12.45 20.59 11.14
N LEU A 38 -12.40 19.26 11.02
CA LEU A 38 -12.32 18.35 12.16
C LEU A 38 -11.10 18.66 13.03
N LYS A 39 -9.92 18.81 12.40
CA LYS A 39 -8.69 19.15 13.11
C LYS A 39 -8.76 20.50 13.81
N SER A 40 -9.30 21.52 13.15
CA SER A 40 -9.44 22.86 13.72
C SER A 40 -10.41 22.92 14.91
N ASN A 41 -11.40 22.01 14.94
CA ASN A 41 -12.37 21.88 16.03
C ASN A 41 -11.99 20.79 17.04
N ASN A 42 -10.77 20.25 16.96
CA ASN A 42 -10.24 19.25 17.87
C ASN A 42 -11.10 17.97 17.95
N TYR A 43 -11.65 17.53 16.82
CA TYR A 43 -12.40 16.28 16.66
C TYR A 43 -11.56 15.20 15.99
N GLU A 44 -11.38 14.09 16.69
CA GLU A 44 -10.74 12.88 16.16
C GLU A 44 -11.80 11.80 15.94
N CYS A 45 -11.99 11.39 14.69
CA CYS A 45 -13.08 10.49 14.31
C CYS A 45 -12.57 9.06 14.20
N ASP A 46 -12.88 8.20 15.16
CA ASP A 46 -12.55 6.77 15.02
C ASP A 46 -13.58 6.01 14.19
N GLN A 47 -14.85 6.42 14.26
CA GLN A 47 -15.94 5.78 13.55
C GLN A 47 -16.19 6.45 12.19
N VAL A 48 -15.45 5.98 11.19
CA VAL A 48 -15.63 6.40 9.80
C VAL A 48 -16.01 5.19 8.93
N GLN A 49 -17.18 5.28 8.30
CA GLN A 49 -17.70 4.27 7.39
C GLN A 49 -17.72 4.81 5.96
N ASN A 50 -17.24 4.03 5.00
CA ASN A 50 -17.50 4.35 3.60
C ASN A 50 -18.98 4.20 3.29
N PHE A 51 -19.51 5.14 2.52
CA PHE A 51 -20.85 5.06 1.97
C PHE A 51 -21.07 3.71 1.31
N TYR A 52 -22.20 3.08 1.67
CA TYR A 52 -22.68 1.85 1.08
C TYR A 52 -24.06 2.12 0.48
N PRO A 53 -24.28 1.85 -0.83
CA PRO A 53 -25.55 2.11 -1.46
C PRO A 53 -26.63 1.21 -0.88
N SER A 54 -27.47 1.77 -0.01
CA SER A 54 -28.65 1.09 0.54
C SER A 54 -29.90 1.37 -0.31
N PRO A 55 -30.85 0.43 -0.43
CA PRO A 55 -32.08 0.70 -1.17
C PRO A 55 -32.87 1.86 -0.55
N MET A 56 -33.77 2.45 -1.34
CA MET A 56 -34.70 3.50 -0.90
C MET A 56 -34.07 4.83 -0.43
N CYS A 57 -32.79 5.11 -0.71
CA CYS A 57 -32.19 6.41 -0.43
C CYS A 57 -31.65 7.14 -1.67
N ASN A 58 -31.80 8.46 -1.66
CA ASN A 58 -31.43 9.34 -2.79
C ASN A 58 -29.94 9.27 -3.12
N ALA A 59 -29.08 9.12 -2.10
CA ALA A 59 -27.65 8.94 -2.30
C ALA A 59 -27.36 7.68 -3.13
N THR A 60 -28.12 6.59 -2.96
CA THR A 60 -27.97 5.40 -3.79
C THR A 60 -28.38 5.65 -5.24
N ALA A 61 -29.45 6.42 -5.46
CA ALA A 61 -29.79 6.87 -6.81
C ALA A 61 -28.64 7.66 -7.43
N MET A 62 -28.05 8.62 -6.68
CA MET A 62 -26.85 9.37 -7.11
C MET A 62 -25.65 8.46 -7.37
N TYR A 63 -25.43 7.43 -6.56
CA TYR A 63 -24.30 6.50 -6.67
C TYR A 63 -24.33 5.72 -7.99
N TYR A 64 -25.51 5.20 -8.35
CA TYR A 64 -25.68 4.43 -9.58
C TYR A 64 -25.87 5.30 -10.80
N SER A 65 -26.63 6.39 -10.68
CA SER A 65 -26.90 7.25 -11.81
C SER A 65 -25.75 8.22 -12.07
N GLU A 66 -24.96 8.64 -11.09
CA GLU A 66 -23.96 9.73 -11.22
C GLU A 66 -24.61 11.04 -11.68
N THR A 67 -25.85 11.29 -11.21
CA THR A 67 -26.60 12.55 -11.40
C THR A 67 -27.33 12.93 -10.14
N ASN A 68 -27.72 14.20 -10.05
CA ASN A 68 -28.65 14.66 -9.04
C ASN A 68 -30.09 14.16 -9.33
N PRO A 69 -30.68 13.27 -8.52
CA PRO A 69 -32.01 12.71 -8.76
C PRO A 69 -33.15 13.71 -8.57
N LEU A 70 -32.88 14.85 -7.91
CA LEU A 70 -33.87 15.90 -7.67
C LEU A 70 -33.99 16.86 -8.86
N LYS A 71 -33.08 16.78 -9.84
CA LYS A 71 -33.07 17.64 -11.03
C LYS A 71 -33.47 16.85 -12.27
N ARG A 72 -34.22 17.50 -13.15
CA ARG A 72 -34.61 16.89 -14.44
C ARG A 72 -33.37 16.57 -15.27
N VAL A 73 -33.18 15.31 -15.62
CA VAL A 73 -32.10 14.86 -16.50
C VAL A 73 -32.36 15.38 -17.92
N LYS A 74 -31.49 16.26 -18.42
CA LYS A 74 -31.55 16.80 -19.79
C LYS A 74 -30.49 16.09 -20.64
N TYR A 75 -30.88 15.59 -21.82
CA TYR A 75 -29.97 14.89 -22.73
C TYR A 75 -28.71 15.70 -23.11
N LYS A 76 -28.85 17.02 -23.29
CA LYS A 76 -27.75 17.90 -23.73
C LYS A 76 -26.94 18.54 -22.58
N LYS A 77 -27.47 18.56 -21.35
CA LYS A 77 -26.84 19.25 -20.22
C LYS A 77 -27.17 18.49 -18.94
N ARG A 78 -26.43 17.41 -18.74
CA ARG A 78 -26.53 16.52 -17.58
C ARG A 78 -25.61 17.05 -16.48
N GLU A 79 -26.13 17.17 -15.27
CA GLU A 79 -25.33 17.50 -14.09
C GLU A 79 -24.69 16.21 -13.58
N GLU A 80 -23.42 16.03 -13.88
CA GLU A 80 -22.65 14.88 -13.40
C GLU A 80 -22.32 15.05 -11.92
N VAL A 81 -22.52 13.97 -11.17
CA VAL A 81 -22.21 13.91 -9.75
C VAL A 81 -21.02 12.99 -9.57
N PRO A 82 -19.89 13.45 -9.00
CA PRO A 82 -18.73 12.60 -8.78
C PRO A 82 -19.07 11.51 -7.77
N VAL A 83 -18.61 10.28 -8.03
CA VAL A 83 -18.85 9.14 -7.13
C VAL A 83 -17.54 8.36 -6.93
N ALA A 84 -17.12 8.25 -5.67
CA ALA A 84 -15.96 7.44 -5.31
C ALA A 84 -16.31 5.94 -5.35
N LYS A 85 -16.26 5.33 -6.54
CA LYS A 85 -16.48 3.89 -6.74
C LYS A 85 -15.21 3.05 -6.50
N GLY A 86 -14.05 3.60 -6.81
CA GLY A 86 -12.77 2.90 -6.71
C GLY A 86 -12.30 2.67 -5.27
N GLU A 87 -11.73 1.49 -5.01
CA GLU A 87 -11.23 1.11 -3.67
C GLU A 87 -10.20 2.13 -3.13
N ARG A 88 -9.24 2.54 -3.97
CA ARG A 88 -8.18 3.49 -3.58
C ARG A 88 -8.78 4.82 -3.10
N GLN A 89 -9.72 5.38 -3.86
CA GLN A 89 -10.33 6.67 -3.53
C GLN A 89 -11.21 6.57 -2.28
N ARG A 90 -12.00 5.50 -2.14
CA ARG A 90 -12.80 5.26 -0.93
C ARG A 90 -11.93 5.10 0.31
N ARG A 91 -10.79 4.42 0.18
CA ARG A 91 -9.81 4.28 1.26
C ARG A 91 -9.15 5.63 1.59
N LEU A 92 -8.85 6.46 0.59
CA LEU A 92 -8.34 7.81 0.79
C LEU A 92 -9.35 8.70 1.52
N HIS A 93 -10.62 8.72 1.11
CA HIS A 93 -11.66 9.52 1.78
C HIS A 93 -11.80 9.13 3.26
N LYS A 94 -11.80 7.82 3.55
CA LYS A 94 -11.81 7.33 4.93
C LYS A 94 -10.55 7.74 5.70
N ALA A 95 -9.38 7.63 5.07
CA ALA A 95 -8.10 7.99 5.66
C ALA A 95 -8.04 9.49 6.01
N LEU A 96 -8.55 10.37 5.14
CA LEU A 96 -8.59 11.82 5.38
C LEU A 96 -9.37 12.18 6.65
N LEU A 97 -10.51 11.54 6.90
CA LEU A 97 -11.30 11.78 8.11
C LEU A 97 -10.66 11.18 9.38
N ARG A 98 -9.77 10.20 9.22
CA ARG A 98 -8.94 9.61 10.29
C ARG A 98 -7.51 10.13 10.21
N TYR A 99 -7.33 11.44 10.08
CA TYR A 99 -6.03 12.08 9.88
C TYR A 99 -5.04 11.84 11.04
N HIS A 100 -5.54 11.59 12.24
CA HIS A 100 -4.75 11.35 13.46
C HIS A 100 -4.05 9.99 13.44
N ASP A 101 -4.55 9.03 12.65
CA ASP A 101 -4.02 7.67 12.54
C ASP A 101 -2.74 7.64 11.67
N PRO A 102 -1.57 7.29 12.23
CA PRO A 102 -0.29 7.30 11.51
C PRO A 102 -0.23 6.37 10.30
N ASP A 103 -1.00 5.28 10.31
CA ASP A 103 -1.03 4.30 9.21
C ASP A 103 -1.58 4.93 7.92
N ASN A 104 -2.40 5.98 8.05
CA ASN A 104 -3.00 6.70 6.92
C ASN A 104 -2.08 7.76 6.32
N TRP A 105 -1.07 8.25 7.05
CA TRP A 105 -0.25 9.39 6.63
C TRP A 105 0.45 9.22 5.27
N PRO A 106 1.03 8.05 4.91
CA PRO A 106 1.65 7.89 3.60
C PRO A 106 0.67 8.14 2.45
N MET A 107 -0.56 7.63 2.58
CA MET A 107 -1.62 7.79 1.58
C MET A 107 -2.11 9.24 1.49
N ILE A 108 -2.31 9.89 2.64
CA ILE A 108 -2.75 11.28 2.70
C ILE A 108 -1.67 12.20 2.10
N ARG A 109 -0.40 11.98 2.43
CA ARG A 109 0.72 12.76 1.87
C ARG A 109 0.79 12.64 0.35
N GLU A 110 0.69 11.42 -0.18
CA GLU A 110 0.68 11.19 -1.64
C GLU A 110 -0.47 11.97 -2.30
N ALA A 111 -1.68 11.89 -1.75
CA ALA A 111 -2.86 12.57 -2.27
C ALA A 111 -2.75 14.11 -2.18
N LEU A 112 -2.26 14.65 -1.05
CA LEU A 112 -2.03 16.08 -0.88
C LEU A 112 -1.00 16.61 -1.86
N ILE A 113 0.05 15.84 -2.16
CA ILE A 113 1.05 16.21 -3.17
C ILE A 113 0.41 16.20 -4.57
N SER A 114 -0.36 15.18 -4.94
CA SER A 114 -1.02 15.13 -6.25
C SER A 114 -2.05 16.24 -6.45
N MET A 115 -2.72 16.68 -5.38
CA MET A 115 -3.66 17.81 -5.39
C MET A 115 -2.96 19.19 -5.32
N GLY A 116 -1.62 19.26 -5.25
CA GLY A 116 -0.89 20.52 -5.09
C GLY A 116 -1.03 21.16 -3.71
N LYS A 117 -1.58 20.45 -2.72
CA LYS A 117 -1.80 20.91 -1.33
C LYS A 117 -0.66 20.55 -0.38
N LYS A 118 0.58 20.56 -0.88
CA LYS A 118 1.79 20.20 -0.10
C LYS A 118 1.97 21.05 1.16
N TYR A 119 1.45 22.27 1.18
CA TYR A 119 1.50 23.18 2.34
C TYR A 119 0.70 22.66 3.55
N LEU A 120 -0.19 21.67 3.37
CA LEU A 120 -0.90 20.99 4.44
C LEU A 120 -0.08 19.86 5.09
N ILE A 121 1.19 19.67 4.70
CA ILE A 121 2.08 18.65 5.26
C ILE A 121 3.15 19.35 6.12
N GLY A 122 3.26 18.95 7.38
CA GLY A 122 4.25 19.47 8.32
C GLY A 122 3.73 19.53 9.76
N ASP A 123 4.54 20.10 10.65
CA ASP A 123 4.27 20.10 12.10
C ASP A 123 3.57 21.37 12.59
N LYS A 124 3.23 22.28 11.67
CA LYS A 124 2.54 23.53 12.01
C LYS A 124 1.07 23.23 12.36
N PRO A 125 0.42 24.06 13.20
CA PRO A 125 -0.99 23.87 13.58
C PRO A 125 -1.97 23.80 12.40
N GLY A 126 -1.67 24.50 11.29
CA GLY A 126 -2.49 24.51 10.07
C GLY A 126 -2.20 23.37 9.07
N CYS A 127 -1.29 22.44 9.38
CA CYS A 127 -1.04 21.28 8.55
C CYS A 127 -2.00 20.15 8.93
N LEU A 128 -2.42 19.30 8.00
CA LEU A 128 -3.29 18.15 8.26
C LEU A 128 -2.50 16.99 8.87
N VAL A 129 -1.39 16.61 8.22
CA VAL A 129 -0.52 15.49 8.61
C VAL A 129 0.93 15.94 8.78
N PRO A 130 1.72 15.29 9.66
CA PRO A 130 3.12 15.62 9.85
C PRO A 130 3.97 15.29 8.62
N ALA A 131 5.14 15.92 8.54
CA ALA A 131 6.14 15.58 7.53
C ALA A 131 6.59 14.11 7.66
N GLU A 132 7.16 13.56 6.59
CA GLU A 132 7.74 12.23 6.67
C GLU A 132 9.01 12.28 7.52
N ASP A 133 9.00 11.61 8.67
CA ASP A 133 10.19 11.45 9.52
C ASP A 133 11.18 10.52 8.83
N ILE A 134 12.10 11.11 8.06
CA ILE A 134 13.17 10.37 7.40
C ILE A 134 13.94 9.55 8.45
N ASP A 135 14.17 10.10 9.65
CA ASP A 135 14.95 9.53 10.76
C ASP A 135 14.32 8.35 11.50
N LYS A 136 13.00 8.15 11.40
CA LYS A 136 12.34 6.97 11.97
C LYS A 136 12.38 5.75 11.04
N SER A 137 12.76 5.93 9.78
CA SER A 137 12.86 4.84 8.81
C SER A 137 14.20 4.10 8.95
N THR A 138 14.16 2.80 9.19
CA THR A 138 15.39 1.99 9.24
C THR A 138 16.17 2.08 7.92
N PRO A 139 17.51 1.96 7.91
CA PRO A 139 18.28 1.99 6.67
C PRO A 139 17.81 0.98 5.60
N ALA A 140 17.21 -0.14 6.03
CA ALA A 140 16.64 -1.16 5.16
C ALA A 140 15.32 -0.73 4.49
N GLN A 141 14.47 0.01 5.22
CA GLN A 141 13.25 0.62 4.66
C GLN A 141 13.59 1.78 3.72
N ARG A 142 14.54 2.66 4.12
CA ARG A 142 15.02 3.77 3.28
C ARG A 142 15.56 3.32 1.92
N ARG A 143 16.29 2.20 1.88
CA ARG A 143 16.87 1.66 0.64
C ARG A 143 15.88 0.85 -0.21
N LYS A 144 14.62 0.65 0.24
CA LYS A 144 13.68 -0.34 -0.33
C LYS A 144 14.32 -1.72 -0.56
N SER A 145 15.39 -2.03 0.19
CA SER A 145 16.25 -3.20 0.00
C SER A 145 16.13 -4.16 1.17
N GLY A 146 14.96 -4.18 1.82
CA GLY A 146 14.62 -5.24 2.75
C GLY A 146 14.80 -6.58 2.07
N ARG A 147 15.33 -7.57 2.80
CA ARG A 147 15.59 -8.95 2.34
C ARG A 147 14.37 -9.66 1.73
N HIS A 148 13.19 -9.05 1.84
CA HIS A 148 11.89 -9.49 1.32
C HIS A 148 11.40 -8.72 0.07
N GLY A 149 12.12 -7.69 -0.41
CA GLY A 149 11.73 -6.91 -1.60
C GLY A 149 11.97 -7.62 -2.93
N ALA A 150 12.69 -8.74 -2.93
CA ALA A 150 12.67 -9.68 -4.03
C ALA A 150 11.77 -10.84 -3.60
N ASN A 151 10.53 -10.87 -4.10
CA ASN A 151 9.77 -12.11 -4.20
C ASN A 151 10.54 -13.05 -5.14
N ARG A 152 11.63 -13.63 -4.64
CA ARG A 152 12.37 -14.68 -5.33
C ARG A 152 11.45 -15.90 -5.26
N PHE A 153 10.72 -16.13 -6.36
CA PHE A 153 10.03 -17.39 -6.57
C PHE A 153 11.07 -18.51 -6.44
N ALA A 154 11.08 -19.19 -5.30
CA ALA A 154 11.92 -20.35 -5.08
C ALA A 154 11.34 -21.50 -5.92
N THR A 155 11.92 -21.73 -7.09
CA THR A 155 11.61 -22.92 -7.88
C THR A 155 12.22 -24.14 -7.19
N LYS A 156 11.44 -25.22 -7.07
CA LYS A 156 11.78 -26.41 -6.26
C LYS A 156 12.98 -27.25 -6.79
N HIS A 157 13.74 -26.75 -7.76
CA HIS A 157 14.69 -27.55 -8.54
C HIS A 157 16.06 -26.91 -8.80
N THR A 158 16.57 -26.07 -7.89
CA THR A 158 17.98 -25.60 -7.94
C THR A 158 18.74 -26.12 -6.72
N LYS A 159 19.65 -27.08 -6.94
CA LYS A 159 20.44 -27.76 -5.89
C LYS A 159 21.41 -26.86 -5.10
N ASN A 160 21.57 -25.58 -5.48
CA ASN A 160 22.61 -24.70 -4.94
C ASN A 160 22.08 -23.40 -4.30
N GLN A 161 20.82 -23.34 -3.85
CA GLN A 161 20.34 -22.17 -3.12
C GLN A 161 20.50 -22.38 -1.60
N PRO A 162 21.15 -21.46 -0.86
CA PRO A 162 21.28 -21.60 0.59
C PRO A 162 19.90 -21.54 1.25
N ASP A 163 19.54 -22.63 1.94
CA ASP A 163 18.26 -22.77 2.65
C ASP A 163 18.24 -21.89 3.90
N ILE A 164 17.27 -20.97 3.95
CA ILE A 164 17.09 -20.00 5.04
C ILE A 164 16.21 -20.59 6.17
N ARG A 165 15.60 -21.77 5.98
CA ARG A 165 14.67 -22.36 6.95
C ARG A 165 15.35 -23.03 8.16
N ASN A 166 16.67 -23.13 8.18
CA ASN A 166 17.40 -23.70 9.31
C ASN A 166 18.50 -22.75 9.82
N PRO A 167 18.27 -21.96 10.89
CA PRO A 167 19.28 -21.08 11.46
C PRO A 167 20.36 -21.82 12.26
N LYS A 168 20.35 -23.17 12.34
CA LYS A 168 21.32 -23.98 13.09
C LYS A 168 22.45 -24.56 12.22
N SER A 169 23.13 -23.74 11.42
CA SER A 169 24.48 -24.09 10.95
C SER A 169 25.45 -22.96 11.28
N ASN A 170 25.84 -22.92 12.55
CA ASN A 170 26.89 -22.05 13.05
C ASN A 170 28.25 -22.60 12.57
N GLY A 171 28.57 -22.39 11.29
CA GLY A 171 29.90 -22.64 10.75
C GLY A 171 30.83 -21.52 11.22
N LYS A 172 31.60 -21.78 12.27
CA LYS A 172 32.69 -20.89 12.73
C LYS A 172 33.55 -20.47 11.53
N PRO A 173 33.82 -19.18 11.29
CA PRO A 173 34.87 -18.78 10.37
C PRO A 173 36.20 -19.23 10.99
N LYS A 174 36.89 -20.18 10.35
CA LYS A 174 38.30 -20.45 10.68
C LYS A 174 39.10 -19.22 10.28
N ALA A 175 39.55 -18.47 11.28
CA ALA A 175 40.71 -17.61 11.13
C ALA A 175 41.92 -18.50 10.81
N ASN A 176 42.76 -18.08 9.86
CA ASN A 176 44.19 -18.35 9.92
C ASN A 176 44.92 -17.33 9.03
N GLY A 177 45.78 -16.55 9.69
CA GLY A 177 46.78 -15.70 9.06
C GLY A 177 47.95 -16.52 8.52
N SER A 178 48.51 -15.97 7.44
CA SER A 178 49.93 -15.98 7.02
C SER A 178 50.88 -17.05 7.57
N SER A 179 51.45 -17.87 6.67
CA SER A 179 52.91 -17.87 6.45
C SER A 179 53.28 -18.48 5.09
N ALA A 180 54.35 -17.95 4.51
CA ALA A 180 55.03 -18.43 3.32
C ALA A 180 55.74 -19.78 3.54
N GLY A 181 56.08 -20.49 2.45
CA GLY A 181 57.07 -21.58 2.51
C GLY A 181 56.94 -22.71 1.48
N ASN A 182 57.49 -22.48 0.28
CA ASN A 182 58.00 -23.38 -0.76
C ASN A 182 58.22 -24.90 -0.45
N LYS A 183 57.75 -25.82 -1.33
CA LYS A 183 58.56 -26.84 -2.05
C LYS A 183 57.75 -27.85 -2.90
N GLN A 184 57.99 -27.77 -4.21
CA GLN A 184 58.29 -28.79 -5.24
C GLN A 184 57.99 -30.31 -5.06
N GLN A 185 57.48 -30.85 -6.18
CA GLN A 185 57.84 -32.11 -6.88
C GLN A 185 57.24 -33.46 -6.46
N GLY A 186 56.79 -34.21 -7.48
CA GLY A 186 56.63 -35.67 -7.46
C GLY A 186 55.46 -36.16 -8.32
N GLY A 187 55.73 -36.56 -9.56
CA GLY A 187 54.72 -37.05 -10.52
C GLY A 187 54.45 -38.55 -10.49
N ASN A 188 53.45 -38.98 -11.28
CA ASN A 188 53.52 -39.93 -12.41
C ASN A 188 52.26 -40.80 -12.53
N LYS A 189 51.66 -40.80 -13.75
CA LYS A 189 51.01 -41.91 -14.53
C LYS A 189 49.90 -42.77 -13.84
N THR A 190 48.81 -43.21 -14.47
CA THR A 190 48.50 -43.56 -15.88
C THR A 190 46.99 -43.89 -15.99
N GLY A 191 46.40 -43.86 -17.18
CA GLY A 191 45.17 -44.61 -17.48
C GLY A 191 44.24 -43.98 -18.52
N GLN A 192 44.36 -44.44 -19.77
CA GLN A 192 43.60 -44.05 -20.95
C GLN A 192 42.14 -44.56 -20.95
N GLY A 193 41.26 -43.90 -21.71
CA GLY A 193 39.96 -44.47 -22.09
C GLY A 193 38.99 -43.50 -22.78
N LYS A 194 39.18 -43.24 -24.07
CA LYS A 194 38.15 -42.82 -25.05
C LYS A 194 38.21 -43.87 -26.18
N PRO A 195 37.15 -44.15 -26.97
CA PRO A 195 36.46 -43.12 -27.78
C PRO A 195 34.97 -43.39 -28.17
N ALA A 196 34.46 -42.46 -29.00
CA ALA A 196 33.26 -42.49 -29.87
C ALA A 196 31.87 -42.56 -29.18
N GLY A 197 30.82 -41.85 -29.60
CA GLY A 197 30.57 -40.98 -30.74
C GLY A 197 29.20 -41.34 -31.33
N ASN A 198 28.16 -40.48 -31.20
CA ASN A 198 27.19 -40.31 -32.29
C ASN A 198 26.26 -39.08 -32.17
N LYS A 199 26.24 -38.36 -33.29
CA LYS A 199 25.30 -37.43 -33.92
C LYS A 199 23.93 -37.11 -33.29
N ALA A 200 23.74 -35.81 -33.12
CA ALA A 200 22.73 -34.93 -33.74
C ALA A 200 21.31 -35.48 -34.07
N HIS A 201 20.29 -34.84 -33.48
CA HIS A 201 19.08 -34.49 -34.23
C HIS A 201 18.49 -33.14 -33.80
N GLN A 202 18.37 -32.25 -34.78
CA GLN A 202 17.66 -30.97 -34.73
C GLN A 202 16.15 -31.23 -34.90
N GLY A 203 15.31 -30.42 -34.24
CA GLY A 203 13.88 -30.37 -34.50
C GLY A 203 13.18 -29.21 -33.78
N LYS A 204 12.94 -28.12 -34.49
CA LYS A 204 11.91 -27.10 -34.22
C LYS A 204 11.00 -27.04 -35.47
N PRO A 205 9.87 -26.30 -35.46
CA PRO A 205 8.69 -26.43 -34.59
C PRO A 205 7.42 -26.59 -35.46
N ALA A 206 6.31 -27.09 -34.90
CA ALA A 206 5.02 -27.09 -35.61
C ALA A 206 3.96 -26.32 -34.83
N ARG A 207 3.42 -25.29 -35.50
CA ARG A 207 2.17 -24.58 -35.17
C ARG A 207 1.16 -24.98 -36.25
N PRO A 208 -0.13 -25.17 -35.94
CA PRO A 208 -1.11 -24.52 -36.82
C PRO A 208 -2.39 -23.98 -36.15
N LYS A 209 -2.82 -22.87 -36.74
CA LYS A 209 -4.17 -22.43 -37.17
C LYS A 209 -5.28 -22.06 -36.17
N ARG A 210 -5.76 -20.83 -36.43
CA ARG A 210 -7.05 -20.20 -36.12
C ARG A 210 -8.25 -20.98 -36.67
N ARG A 211 -9.37 -20.90 -35.93
CA ARG A 211 -10.79 -20.79 -36.34
C ARG A 211 -11.54 -20.66 -34.99
N ARG A 212 -12.53 -19.81 -34.76
CA ARG A 212 -13.42 -18.96 -35.57
C ARG A 212 -13.77 -17.76 -34.71
#